data_AF-A0A934WUD9-F1
#
_entry.id   AF-A0A934WUD9-F1
#
_cell.length_a   1.000
_cell.length_b   1.000
_cell.length_c   1.000
_cell.angle_alpha   90.00
_cell.angle_beta   90.00
_cell.angle_gamma   90.00
#
_symmetry.space_group_name_H-M   'P 1'
#
loop_
_entity.id
_entity.type
_entity.pdbx_description
1 polymer ?
#
loop_
_entity_poly.entity_id
_entity_poly.type
_entity_poly.pdbx_seq_one_letter_code
_entity_poly.pdbx_strand_id
1 'polypeptide(L)'
;MVMSIVFGVLGVGLIIFGIKILLTGTLTKSEEAKIASYSKKGARTYKLINVVMYIVVGLFLIGECIVDFLEFQKILNDSFLIKMIMFGVILLMVIIYFIVASKCKKMTDNE
;
A
#
# COMPACT_ATOMS: atom_id res chain seq x y z
N MET A 1 16.74 12.32 9.00
CA MET A 1 15.86 13.51 9.00
C MET A 1 15.36 13.90 7.61
N VAL A 2 16.21 14.30 6.65
CA VAL A 2 15.74 14.61 5.27
C VAL A 2 15.06 13.40 4.61
N MET A 3 15.68 12.22 4.68
CA MET A 3 15.07 10.97 4.19
C MET A 3 13.74 10.64 4.86
N SER A 4 13.64 10.81 6.18
CA SER A 4 12.41 10.58 6.94
C SER A 4 11.28 11.54 6.51
N ILE A 5 11.59 12.81 6.25
CA ILE A 5 10.61 13.79 5.72
C ILE A 5 10.14 13.38 4.31
N VAL A 6 11.05 12.92 3.43
CA VAL A 6 10.70 12.43 2.10
C VAL A 6 9.75 11.23 2.20
N PHE A 7 10.00 10.29 3.11
CA PHE A 7 9.09 9.17 3.37
C PHE A 7 7.74 9.62 3.91
N GLY A 8 7.70 10.59 4.82
CA GLY A 8 6.43 11.18 5.29
C GLY A 8 5.60 11.79 4.16
N VAL A 9 6.22 12.59 3.28
CA VAL A 9 5.54 13.20 2.12
C VAL A 9 5.06 12.14 1.13
N LEU A 10 5.89 11.15 0.81
CA LEU A 10 5.51 10.02 -0.04
C LEU A 10 4.36 9.23 0.58
N GLY A 11 4.40 8.97 1.89
CA GLY A 11 3.37 8.24 2.61
C GLY A 11 2.01 8.94 2.53
N VAL A 12 1.97 10.25 2.77
CA VAL A 12 0.75 11.07 2.59
C VAL A 12 0.28 11.04 1.14
N GLY A 13 1.21 11.17 0.17
CA GLY A 13 0.90 11.07 -1.25
C GLY A 13 0.22 9.76 -1.63
N LEU A 14 0.75 8.62 -1.17
CA LEU A 14 0.16 7.30 -1.43
C LEU A 14 -1.24 7.15 -0.82
N ILE A 15 -1.47 7.68 0.39
CA ILE A 15 -2.80 7.68 1.01
C ILE A 15 -3.79 8.48 0.14
N ILE A 16 -3.41 9.67 -0.32
CA ILE A 16 -4.24 10.50 -1.20
C ILE A 16 -4.55 9.75 -2.50
N PHE A 17 -3.57 9.08 -3.10
CA PHE A 17 -3.79 8.25 -4.29
C PHE A 17 -4.75 7.09 -4.01
N GLY A 18 -4.59 6.38 -2.89
CA GLY A 18 -5.50 5.31 -2.48
C GLY A 18 -6.94 5.81 -2.30
N ILE A 19 -7.13 6.95 -1.62
CA ILE A 19 -8.44 7.59 -1.45
C ILE A 19 -9.02 8.01 -2.81
N LYS A 20 -8.21 8.58 -3.69
CA LYS A 20 -8.65 8.95 -5.05
C LYS A 20 -9.16 7.74 -5.81
N ILE A 21 -8.46 6.60 -5.76
CA ILE A 21 -8.90 5.36 -6.40
C ILE A 21 -10.21 4.88 -5.75
N LEU A 22 -10.34 4.96 -4.42
CA LEU A 22 -11.56 4.57 -3.70
C LEU A 22 -12.78 5.39 -4.14
N LEU A 23 -12.60 6.70 -4.31
CA LEU A 23 -13.67 7.64 -4.69
C LEU A 23 -14.03 7.54 -6.17
N THR A 24 -13.03 7.43 -7.05
CA THR A 24 -13.25 7.49 -8.49
C THR A 24 -13.39 6.12 -9.14
N GLY A 25 -12.93 5.06 -8.47
CA GLY A 25 -12.80 3.73 -9.06
C GLY A 25 -11.79 3.67 -10.21
N THR A 26 -10.96 4.70 -10.40
CA THR A 26 -10.00 4.78 -11.50
C THR A 26 -8.58 4.55 -11.02
N LEU A 27 -7.90 3.59 -11.63
CA LEU A 27 -6.47 3.37 -11.48
C LEU A 27 -5.68 4.22 -12.48
N THR A 28 -4.35 4.10 -12.44
CA THR A 28 -3.50 4.68 -13.48
C THR A 28 -3.78 4.03 -14.84
N LYS A 29 -3.51 4.74 -15.94
CA LYS A 29 -3.69 4.19 -17.31
C LYS A 29 -2.99 2.85 -17.52
N SER A 30 -1.79 2.70 -16.93
CA SER A 30 -1.01 1.45 -16.99
C SER A 30 -1.70 0.30 -16.23
N GLU A 31 -2.27 0.59 -15.06
CA GLU A 31 -2.96 -0.43 -14.27
C GLU A 31 -4.34 -0.80 -14.83
N GLU A 32 -5.10 0.16 -15.36
CA GLU A 32 -6.36 -0.12 -16.06
C GLU A 32 -6.11 -1.02 -17.27
N ALA A 33 -5.02 -0.82 -18.02
CA ALA A 33 -4.64 -1.68 -19.14
C ALA A 33 -4.34 -3.12 -18.69
N LYS A 34 -3.76 -3.33 -17.49
CA LYS A 34 -3.46 -4.67 -16.95
C LYS A 34 -4.72 -5.46 -16.60
N ILE A 35 -5.81 -4.78 -16.23
CA ILE A 35 -7.07 -5.42 -15.82
C ILE A 35 -8.15 -5.39 -16.90
N ALA A 36 -7.86 -4.84 -18.08
CA ALA A 36 -8.80 -4.79 -19.20
C ALA A 36 -9.29 -6.19 -19.63
N SER A 37 -8.47 -7.23 -19.42
CA SER A 37 -8.80 -8.62 -19.71
C SER A 37 -9.48 -9.36 -18.55
N TYR A 38 -9.66 -8.72 -17.39
CA TYR A 38 -10.26 -9.35 -16.22
C TYR A 38 -11.78 -9.27 -16.31
N SER A 39 -12.47 -10.19 -15.61
CA SER A 39 -13.91 -10.09 -15.36
C SER A 39 -14.26 -8.81 -14.59
N LYS A 40 -15.52 -8.35 -14.66
CA LYS A 40 -15.96 -7.14 -13.92
C LYS A 40 -15.72 -7.30 -12.42
N LYS A 41 -16.03 -8.48 -11.87
CA LYS A 41 -15.78 -8.83 -10.47
C LYS A 41 -14.28 -8.81 -10.15
N GLY A 42 -13.46 -9.47 -10.97
CA GLY A 42 -12.00 -9.52 -10.82
C GLY A 42 -11.36 -8.13 -10.87
N ALA A 43 -11.79 -7.27 -11.79
CA ALA A 43 -11.34 -5.90 -11.92
C ALA A 43 -11.70 -5.06 -10.68
N ARG A 44 -12.92 -5.19 -10.14
CA ARG A 44 -13.35 -4.48 -8.92
C ARG A 44 -12.53 -4.91 -7.70
N THR A 45 -12.29 -6.20 -7.52
CA THR A 45 -11.45 -6.71 -6.41
C THR A 45 -10.00 -6.26 -6.57
N TYR A 46 -9.47 -6.24 -7.79
CA TYR A 46 -8.12 -5.74 -8.06
C TYR A 46 -7.97 -4.24 -7.74
N LYS A 47 -8.99 -3.43 -8.06
CA LYS A 47 -9.05 -2.01 -7.68
C LYS A 47 -9.06 -1.86 -6.16
N LEU A 48 -9.88 -2.65 -5.46
CA LEU A 48 -9.98 -2.61 -4.00
C LEU A 48 -8.66 -2.98 -3.32
N ILE A 49 -7.99 -4.05 -3.75
CA ILE A 49 -6.70 -4.44 -3.14
C ILE A 49 -5.60 -3.40 -3.42
N ASN A 50 -5.61 -2.74 -4.59
CA ASN A 50 -4.70 -1.62 -4.84
C ASN A 50 -4.95 -0.45 -3.88
N VAL A 51 -6.22 -0.06 -3.65
CA VAL A 51 -6.56 0.96 -2.65
C VAL A 51 -5.96 0.60 -1.30
N VAL A 52 -6.20 -0.63 -0.83
CA VAL A 52 -5.68 -1.11 0.45
C VAL A 52 -4.16 -1.04 0.48
N MET A 53 -3.47 -1.46 -0.59
CA MET A 53 -2.01 -1.39 -0.66
C MET A 53 -1.49 0.05 -0.60
N TYR A 54 -2.06 0.98 -1.37
CA TYR A 54 -1.65 2.38 -1.35
C TYR A 54 -1.80 3.00 0.05
N ILE A 55 -2.92 2.74 0.72
CA ILE A 55 -3.17 3.26 2.07
C ILE A 55 -2.21 2.63 3.09
N VAL A 56 -2.06 1.30 3.07
CA VAL A 56 -1.23 0.60 4.07
C VAL A 56 0.26 0.92 3.90
N VAL A 57 0.76 0.95 2.66
CA VAL A 57 2.14 1.38 2.39
C VAL A 57 2.33 2.84 2.78
N GLY A 58 1.34 3.70 2.52
CA GLY A 58 1.39 5.10 2.95
C GLY A 58 1.47 5.25 4.48
N LEU A 59 0.65 4.51 5.22
CA LEU A 59 0.70 4.47 6.69
C LEU A 59 2.03 3.92 7.21
N PHE A 60 2.61 2.93 6.54
CA PHE A 60 3.92 2.38 6.90
C PHE A 60 5.02 3.45 6.78
N LEU A 61 5.07 4.19 5.67
CA LEU A 61 6.08 5.24 5.48
C LEU A 61 5.93 6.39 6.49
N ILE A 62 4.68 6.74 6.83
CA ILE A 62 4.41 7.71 7.90
C ILE A 62 4.86 7.15 9.25
N GLY A 63 4.58 5.88 9.53
CA GLY A 63 5.02 5.20 10.75
C GLY A 63 6.55 5.18 10.87
N GLU A 64 7.26 4.88 9.79
CA GLU A 64 8.72 4.89 9.77
C GLU A 64 9.25 6.30 10.05
N CYS A 65 8.66 7.32 9.42
CA CYS A 65 9.00 8.72 9.69
C CYS A 65 8.79 9.09 11.17
N ILE A 66 7.72 8.61 11.81
CA ILE A 66 7.45 8.85 13.24
C ILE A 66 8.50 8.14 14.11
N VAL A 67 8.81 6.87 13.82
CA VAL A 67 9.81 6.10 14.57
C VAL A 67 11.18 6.76 14.48
N ASP A 68 11.61 7.15 13.28
CA ASP A 68 12.85 7.91 13.06
C ASP A 68 12.88 9.23 13.84
N PHE A 69 11.75 9.94 13.87
CA PHE A 69 11.65 11.20 14.61
C PHE A 69 11.78 10.98 16.13
N LEU A 70 11.12 9.96 16.67
CA LEU A 70 11.19 9.61 18.10
C LEU A 70 12.59 9.12 18.51
N GLU A 71 13.27 8.39 17.63
CA GLU A 71 14.67 7.98 17.81
C GLU A 71 15.60 9.20 17.82
N PHE A 72 15.40 10.15 16.90
CA PHE A 72 16.16 11.41 16.88
C PHE A 72 15.94 12.26 18.15
N GLN A 73 14.72 12.29 18.68
CA GLN A 73 14.40 12.95 19.95
C GLN A 73 14.91 12.17 21.19
N LYS A 74 15.56 11.02 21.01
CA LYS A 74 16.01 10.11 22.09
C LYS A 74 14.88 9.64 23.01
N ILE A 75 13.64 9.63 22.51
CA ILE A 75 12.47 9.07 23.20
C ILE A 75 12.48 7.55 23.06
N LEU A 76 12.87 7.05 21.87
CA LEU A 76 13.12 5.65 21.60
C LEU A 76 14.64 5.40 21.56
N ASN A 77 15.12 4.51 22.42
CA ASN A 77 16.55 4.16 22.51
C ASN A 77 16.95 3.03 21.55
N ASP A 78 16.03 2.12 21.21
CA ASP A 78 16.23 1.07 20.22
C ASP A 78 14.94 0.89 19.41
N SER A 79 14.99 1.32 18.14
CA SER A 79 13.88 1.22 17.20
C SER A 79 13.96 -0.03 16.33
N PHE A 80 15.02 -0.84 16.46
CA PHE A 80 15.31 -1.97 15.56
C PHE A 80 14.17 -2.99 15.54
N LEU A 81 13.66 -3.38 16.71
CA LEU A 81 12.56 -4.34 16.83
C LEU A 81 11.26 -3.82 16.21
N ILE A 82 10.96 -2.52 16.41
CA ILE A 82 9.79 -1.87 15.80
C ILE A 82 9.92 -1.87 14.28
N LYS A 83 11.08 -1.45 13.76
CA LYS A 83 11.38 -1.43 12.33
C LYS A 83 11.29 -2.82 11.70
N MET A 84 11.78 -3.87 12.38
CA MET A 84 11.65 -5.26 11.92
C MET A 84 10.19 -5.73 11.85
N ILE A 85 9.37 -5.44 12.86
CA ILE A 85 7.94 -5.79 12.85
C ILE A 85 7.23 -5.08 11.70
N MET A 86 7.46 -3.78 11.54
CA MET A 86 6.87 -3.00 10.46
C MET A 86 7.25 -3.56 9.08
N PHE A 87 8.53 -3.92 8.90
CA PHE A 87 9.01 -4.53 7.65
C PHE A 87 8.37 -5.90 7.39
N GLY A 88 8.22 -6.73 8.43
CA GLY A 88 7.51 -8.00 8.34
C GLY A 88 6.06 -7.86 7.88
N VAL A 89 5.35 -6.83 8.36
CA VAL A 89 3.97 -6.53 7.94
C VAL A 89 3.93 -6.13 6.45
N ILE A 90 4.88 -5.33 5.97
CA ILE A 90 4.96 -4.96 4.54
C ILE A 90 5.20 -6.19 3.67
N LEU A 91 6.13 -7.07 4.05
CA LEU A 91 6.38 -8.31 3.30
C LEU A 91 5.13 -9.18 3.21
N LEU A 92 4.41 -9.35 4.32
CA LEU A 92 3.15 -10.09 4.34
C LEU A 92 2.11 -9.47 3.41
N MET A 93 1.99 -8.15 3.40
CA MET A 93 1.06 -7.43 2.51
C MET A 93 1.40 -7.59 1.04
N VAL A 94 2.69 -7.57 0.68
CA VAL A 94 3.14 -7.82 -0.69
C VAL A 94 2.76 -9.25 -1.13
N ILE A 95 2.95 -10.25 -0.26
CA ILE A 95 2.55 -11.63 -0.53
C ILE A 95 1.03 -11.72 -0.74
N ILE A 96 0.24 -11.12 0.15
CA ILE A 96 -1.23 -11.08 0.05
C ILE A 96 -1.65 -10.42 -1.28
N TYR A 97 -1.03 -9.30 -1.66
CA TYR A 97 -1.30 -8.63 -2.92
C TYR A 97 -1.08 -9.54 -4.12
N PHE A 98 0.05 -10.26 -4.18
CA PHE A 98 0.33 -11.20 -5.27
C PHE A 98 -0.69 -12.34 -5.34
N ILE A 99 -1.09 -12.88 -4.18
CA ILE A 99 -2.11 -13.94 -4.11
C ILE A 99 -3.45 -13.42 -4.63
N VAL A 100 -3.90 -12.25 -4.16
CA VAL A 100 -5.18 -11.65 -4.59
C VAL A 100 -5.15 -11.29 -6.07
N ALA A 101 -4.08 -10.65 -6.55
CA ALA A 101 -3.92 -10.31 -7.96
C ALA A 101 -3.97 -11.55 -8.86
N SER A 102 -3.36 -12.66 -8.43
CA SER A 102 -3.39 -13.94 -9.15
C SER A 102 -4.79 -14.56 -9.18
N LYS A 103 -5.56 -14.42 -8.09
CA LYS A 103 -6.96 -14.85 -8.06
C LYS A 103 -7.85 -13.98 -8.95
N CYS A 104 -7.66 -12.66 -8.95
CA CYS A 104 -8.42 -11.73 -9.79
C CYS A 104 -8.32 -12.06 -11.29
N LYS A 105 -7.15 -12.52 -11.75
CA LYS A 105 -6.93 -12.98 -13.14
C LYS A 105 -7.79 -14.19 -13.53
N LYS A 106 -8.15 -15.04 -12.56
CA LYS A 106 -8.86 -16.29 -12.77
C LYS A 106 -10.36 -16.19 -12.47
N MET A 107 -10.83 -15.05 -11.96
CA MET A 107 -12.24 -14.85 -11.63
C MET A 107 -13.10 -14.72 -12.88
N THR A 108 -14.26 -15.36 -12.88
CA THR A 108 -15.31 -15.22 -13.89
C THR A 108 -16.53 -14.49 -13.31
N ASP A 109 -17.29 -13.78 -14.14
CA ASP A 109 -18.47 -13.01 -13.68
C ASP A 109 -19.69 -13.88 -13.30
N ASN A 110 -19.60 -15.21 -13.47
CA ASN A 110 -20.65 -16.19 -13.16
C ASN A 110 -20.51 -16.82 -11.76
N GLU A 111 -19.46 -16.47 -11.00
CA GLU A 111 -19.30 -16.77 -9.56
C GLU A 111 -19.56 -15.53 -8.72
#